data_AF-A0A0V0GS20-F1
#
_entry.id   AF-A0A0V0GS20-F1
#
_cell.length_a   1.000
_cell.length_b   1.000
_cell.length_c   1.000
_cell.angle_alpha   90.00
_cell.angle_beta   90.00
_cell.angle_gamma   90.00
#
_symmetry.space_group_name_H-M   'P 1'
#
loop_
_entity.id
_entity.type
_entity.pdbx_description
1 polymer ?
#
loop_
_entity_poly.entity_id
_entity_poly.type
_entity_poly.pdbx_seq_one_letter_code
_entity_poly.pdbx_strand_id
1 'polypeptide(L)' 'MKALGKNFTEFYKYVLDDHNTIKMQKAGDFVPKDMVDALLHLADDPNLEFQLTSDRMMGLMH' A
#
# COMPACT_ATOMS: atom_id res chain seq x y z
N MET A 1 -13.11 6.95 20.29
CA MET A 1 -11.77 6.54 19.80
C MET A 1 -11.79 5.30 18.90
N LYS A 2 -12.54 4.23 19.21
CA LYS A 2 -12.55 3.00 18.37
C LYS A 2 -13.15 3.17 16.96
N ALA A 3 -14.20 3.98 16.82
CA ALA A 3 -14.84 4.21 15.52
C ALA A 3 -13.94 4.95 14.53
N LEU A 4 -13.18 5.95 15.01
CA LEU A 4 -12.27 6.73 14.18
C LEU A 4 -11.14 5.86 13.62
N GLY A 5 -10.49 5.05 14.48
CA GLY A 5 -9.45 4.11 14.05
C GLY A 5 -9.96 3.11 13.00
N LYS A 6 -11.18 2.58 13.19
CA LYS A 6 -11.81 1.68 12.22
C LYS A 6 -12.02 2.34 10.85
N ASN A 7 -12.51 3.59 10.83
CA ASN A 7 -12.72 4.33 9.59
C ASN A 7 -11.40 4.60 8.86
N PHE A 8 -10.34 4.94 9.58
CA PHE A 8 -9.00 5.09 8.99
C PHE A 8 -8.47 3.76 8.43
N THR A 9 -8.63 2.65 9.16
CA THR A 9 -8.23 1.33 8.66
C THR A 9 -8.98 0.95 7.38
N GLU A 10 -10.28 1.22 7.30
CA GLU A 10 -11.07 0.98 6.09
C GLU A 10 -10.64 1.88 4.93
N PHE A 11 -10.34 3.16 5.21
CA PHE A 11 -9.81 4.10 4.23
C PHE A 11 -8.46 3.64 3.66
N TYR A 12 -7.50 3.30 4.51
CA TYR A 12 -6.18 2.85 4.04
C TYR A 12 -6.27 1.54 3.26
N LYS A 13 -7.15 0.62 3.66
CA LYS A 13 -7.40 -0.61 2.89
C LYS A 13 -7.94 -0.28 1.50
N TYR A 14 -8.90 0.64 1.40
CA TYR A 14 -9.45 1.08 0.13
C TYR A 14 -8.38 1.70 -0.77
N VAL A 15 -7.54 2.59 -0.22
CA VAL A 15 -6.42 3.21 -0.95
C VAL A 15 -5.46 2.13 -1.46
N LEU A 16 -4.99 1.23 -0.60
CA LEU A 16 -4.08 0.14 -1.00
C LEU A 16 -4.67 -0.77 -2.08
N ASP A 17 -5.98 -1.04 -2.03
CA ASP A 17 -6.67 -1.87 -3.03
C ASP A 17 -6.79 -1.16 -4.39
N ASP A 18 -7.07 0.15 -4.39
CA ASP A 18 -7.13 0.98 -5.60
C ASP A 18 -5.76 1.03 -6.30
N HIS A 19 -4.69 1.30 -5.54
CA HIS A 19 -3.32 1.31 -6.08
C HIS A 19 -2.90 -0.07 -6.59
N ASN A 20 -3.26 -1.16 -5.89
CA ASN A 20 -3.02 -2.51 -6.38
C ASN A 20 -3.78 -2.80 -7.69
N THR A 21 -5.03 -2.35 -7.79
CA THR A 21 -5.82 -2.51 -9.02
C THR A 21 -5.17 -1.77 -10.20
N ILE A 22 -4.72 -0.53 -9.99
CA ILE A 22 -4.02 0.26 -11.00
C ILE A 22 -2.70 -0.42 -11.40
N LYS A 23 -1.97 -0.96 -10.43
CA LYS A 23 -0.71 -1.69 -10.66
C LYS A 23 -0.93 -2.96 -11.48
N MET A 24 -1.94 -3.76 -11.16
CA MET A 24 -2.28 -4.97 -11.92
C MET A 24 -2.71 -4.64 -13.35
N GLN A 25 -3.45 -3.54 -13.55
CA GLN A 25 -3.84 -3.08 -14.89
C GLN A 25 -2.64 -2.63 -15.74
N LYS A 26 -1.56 -2.16 -15.10
CA LYS A 26 -0.34 -1.66 -15.77
C LYS A 26 0.78 -2.69 -15.88
N ALA A 27 0.50 -3.97 -15.68
CA ALA A 27 1.45 -5.09 -15.65
C ALA A 27 2.69 -4.90 -16.58
N GLY A 28 3.81 -4.45 -16.00
CA GLY A 28 5.09 -4.21 -16.68
C GLY A 28 5.55 -2.74 -16.70
N ASP A 29 4.63 -1.78 -16.83
CA ASP A 29 4.91 -0.33 -16.95
C ASP A 29 4.46 0.48 -15.72
N PHE A 30 4.30 -0.20 -14.57
CA PHE A 30 3.91 0.47 -13.34
C PHE A 30 5.06 1.32 -12.80
N VAL A 31 4.98 2.63 -13.07
CA VAL A 31 5.87 3.64 -12.50
C VAL A 31 5.22 4.21 -11.24
N PRO A 32 5.88 4.13 -10.07
CA PRO A 32 5.37 4.73 -8.84
C PRO A 32 5.19 6.24 -8.99
N LYS A 33 4.00 6.77 -8.68
CA LYS A 33 3.72 8.21 -8.77
C LYS A 33 3.63 8.88 -7.41
N ASP A 34 3.30 8.13 -6.38
CA ASP A 34 3.22 8.60 -5.01
C ASP A 34 3.89 7.61 -4.03
N MET A 35 3.86 7.98 -2.76
CA MET A 35 4.48 7.19 -1.69
C MET A 35 3.80 5.83 -1.50
N VAL A 36 2.50 5.71 -1.78
CA VAL A 36 1.77 4.44 -1.63
C VAL A 36 2.18 3.48 -2.75
N ASP A 37 2.26 3.97 -3.98
CA ASP A 37 2.77 3.21 -5.12
C ASP A 37 4.22 2.74 -4.88
N ALA A 38 5.06 3.60 -4.31
CA ALA A 38 6.46 3.27 -4.02
C ALA A 38 6.58 2.17 -2.97
N LEU A 39 5.79 2.25 -1.88
CA LEU A 39 5.72 1.22 -0.85
C LEU A 39 5.16 -0.10 -1.39
N LEU A 40 4.14 -0.04 -2.25
CA LEU A 40 3.59 -1.23 -2.92
C LEU A 40 4.57 -1.84 -3.93
N HIS A 41 5.41 -1.04 -4.56
CA HIS A 41 6.47 -1.54 -5.44
C HIS A 41 7.57 -2.22 -4.62
N LEU A 42 8.01 -1.61 -3.52
CA LEU A 42 8.97 -2.20 -2.58
C LEU A 42 8.45 -3.48 -1.92
N ALA A 43 7.14 -3.59 -1.67
CA ALA A 43 6.52 -4.78 -1.11
C ALA A 43 6.64 -6.02 -2.01
N ASP A 44 6.79 -5.84 -3.33
CA ASP A 44 6.99 -6.93 -4.30
C ASP A 44 8.46 -7.33 -4.44
N ASP A 45 9.42 -6.54 -3.93
CA ASP A 45 10.84 -6.85 -4.04
C ASP A 45 11.19 -8.00 -3.06
N PRO A 46 11.60 -9.18 -3.56
CA PRO A 46 11.96 -10.31 -2.71
C PRO A 46 13.25 -10.08 -1.90
N ASN A 47 14.00 -9.01 -2.18
CA ASN A 47 15.26 -8.68 -1.49
C ASN A 47 15.06 -7.77 -0.27
N LEU A 48 13.83 -7.35 0.04
CA LEU A 48 13.58 -6.56 1.25
C LEU A 48 13.91 -7.39 2.50
N GLU A 49 14.76 -6.84 3.39
CA GLU A 49 15.08 -7.47 4.69
C GLU A 49 13.81 -7.73 5.54
N PHE A 50 12.76 -6.93 5.33
CA PHE A 50 11.48 -7.07 6.00
C PHE A 50 10.33 -6.87 5.01
N GLN A 51 9.50 -7.90 4.82
CA GLN A 51 8.33 -7.80 3.96
C GLN A 51 7.38 -6.67 4.41
N LEU A 52 7.03 -5.79 3.47
CA LEU A 52 6.06 -4.71 3.69
C LEU A 52 4.64 -5.28 3.53
N THR A 53 3.98 -5.55 4.66
CA THR A 53 2.57 -5.92 4.69
C THR A 53 1.69 -4.69 4.75
N SER A 54 0.41 -4.81 4.37
CA SER A 54 -0.56 -3.70 4.43
C SER A 54 -0.62 -3.04 5.81
N ASP A 55 -0.54 -3.83 6.90
CA ASP A 55 -0.52 -3.30 8.27
C ASP A 55 0.72 -2.46 8.56
N ARG A 56 1.89 -2.84 8.03
CA ARG A 56 3.13 -2.08 8.18
C ARG A 56 3.09 -0.81 7.34
N MET A 57 2.57 -0.89 6.11
CA MET A 57 2.38 0.29 5.27
C MET A 57 1.43 1.30 5.93
N MET A 58 0.33 0.83 6.53
CA MET A 58 -0.56 1.69 7.33
C MET A 58 0.15 2.36 8.51
N GLY A 59 1.05 1.64 9.18
CA GLY A 59 1.88 2.20 10.27
C GLY A 59 2.88 3.27 9.81
N LEU A 60 3.31 3.25 8.56
CA LEU A 60 4.22 4.25 7.97
C LEU A 60 3.49 5.49 7.44
N MET A 61 2.16 5.44 7.32
CA MET A 61 1.31 6.53 6.82
C MET A 61 0.62 7.32 7.95
N HIS A 62 1.01 7.10 9.21
CA HIS A 62 0.51 7.82 10.39
C HIS A 62 1.35 9.06 10.69
#